data_AF-A0A349YSY7-F1
#
_entry.id   AF-A0A349YSY7-F1
#
_cell.length_a   1.000
_cell.length_b   1.000
_cell.length_c   1.000
_cell.angle_alpha   90.00
_cell.angle_beta   90.00
_cell.angle_gamma   90.00
#
_symmetry.space_group_name_H-M   'P 1'
#
loop_
_entity.id
_entity.type
_entity.pdbx_description
1 polymer ?
#
loop_
_entity_poly.entity_id
_entity_poly.type
_entity_poly.pdbx_seq_one_letter_code
_entity_poly.pdbx_strand_id
1 'polypeptide(L)'
;MDKEVLNQYNEIKKTYPTILDNDPSSAYSLMIKASTLMETFDSQVALLYKELAFAEQKAKATTAEKSSEFSNKVTVGDRHTLSDPDCQEAWAMVAEVQYSIRLLEAASKFLNRVYFDMKNNVAFNRGVPRYEQKE
;
A
#
# COMPACT_ATOMS: atom_id res chain seq x y z
N MET A 1 2.58 -0.70 -9.69
CA MET A 1 1.16 -0.30 -9.76
C MET A 1 0.78 -0.10 -11.21
N ASP A 2 -0.34 -0.65 -11.65
CA ASP A 2 -0.87 -0.48 -13.00
C ASP A 2 -1.11 1.03 -13.30
N LYS A 3 -0.80 1.47 -14.52
CA LYS A 3 -1.02 2.85 -14.97
C LYS A 3 -2.49 3.24 -14.89
N GLU A 4 -3.40 2.31 -15.18
CA GLU A 4 -4.84 2.58 -15.10
C GLU A 4 -5.28 2.85 -13.67
N VAL A 5 -4.86 1.99 -12.75
CA VAL A 5 -5.13 2.09 -11.31
C VAL A 5 -4.54 3.37 -10.70
N LEU A 6 -3.32 3.75 -11.10
CA LEU A 6 -2.71 5.02 -10.70
C LEU A 6 -3.49 6.23 -11.21
N ASN A 7 -3.99 6.17 -12.44
CA ASN A 7 -4.79 7.25 -13.01
C ASN A 7 -6.11 7.43 -12.24
N GLN A 8 -6.79 6.33 -11.90
CA GLN A 8 -8.01 6.37 -11.08
C GLN A 8 -7.74 6.96 -9.69
N TYR A 9 -6.65 6.55 -9.04
CA TYR A 9 -6.23 7.12 -7.75
C TYR A 9 -5.99 8.63 -7.85
N ASN A 10 -5.25 9.07 -8.87
CA ASN A 10 -4.95 10.49 -9.09
C ASN A 10 -6.20 11.32 -9.43
N GLU A 11 -7.15 10.74 -10.18
CA GLU A 11 -8.44 11.36 -10.45
C GLU A 11 -9.22 11.59 -9.15
N ILE A 12 -9.31 10.58 -8.26
CA ILE A 12 -9.96 10.71 -6.97
C ILE A 12 -9.27 11.79 -6.13
N LYS A 13 -7.93 11.77 -6.07
CA LYS A 13 -7.15 12.76 -5.31
C LYS A 13 -7.38 14.19 -5.80
N LYS A 14 -7.56 14.39 -7.11
CA LYS A 14 -7.86 15.69 -7.71
C LYS A 14 -9.31 16.13 -7.48
N THR A 15 -10.25 15.18 -7.52
CA THR A 15 -11.69 15.47 -7.46
C THR A 15 -12.20 15.64 -6.03
N TYR A 16 -11.65 14.88 -5.07
CA TYR A 16 -12.04 14.94 -3.66
C TYR A 16 -12.12 16.37 -3.06
N PRO A 17 -11.11 17.25 -3.22
CA PRO A 17 -11.18 18.60 -2.65
C PRO A 17 -12.18 19.53 -3.36
N THR A 18 -12.72 19.15 -4.52
CA THR A 18 -13.65 20.00 -5.30
C THR A 18 -15.11 19.64 -5.05
N ILE A 19 -15.40 18.56 -4.34
CA ILE A 19 -16.78 18.17 -4.03
C ILE A 19 -17.36 19.12 -2.99
N LEU A 20 -18.48 19.75 -3.34
CA LEU A 20 -19.23 20.64 -2.46
C LEU A 20 -20.17 19.84 -1.53
N ASP A 21 -20.44 20.39 -0.36
CA ASP A 21 -21.33 19.78 0.65
C ASP A 21 -22.80 19.71 0.20
N ASN A 22 -23.19 20.41 -0.87
CA ASN A 22 -24.54 20.42 -1.42
C ASN A 22 -24.69 19.57 -2.70
N ASP A 23 -23.67 18.79 -3.07
CA ASP A 23 -23.68 17.90 -4.24
C ASP A 23 -23.62 16.43 -3.82
N PRO A 24 -24.75 15.85 -3.35
CA PRO A 24 -24.78 14.46 -2.91
C PRO A 24 -24.55 13.47 -4.05
N SER A 25 -24.83 13.85 -5.30
CA SER A 25 -24.63 12.99 -6.46
C SER A 25 -23.15 12.78 -6.74
N SER A 26 -22.36 13.86 -6.77
CA SER A 26 -20.90 13.74 -6.96
C SER A 26 -20.21 13.11 -5.76
N ALA A 27 -20.68 13.42 -4.53
CA ALA A 27 -20.19 12.74 -3.33
C ALA A 27 -20.43 11.23 -3.39
N TYR A 28 -21.64 10.79 -3.76
CA TYR A 28 -21.94 9.36 -3.91
C TYR A 28 -21.09 8.70 -4.99
N SER A 29 -20.90 9.35 -6.15
CA SER A 29 -20.05 8.83 -7.21
C SER A 29 -18.61 8.63 -6.74
N LEU A 30 -18.04 9.62 -6.05
CA LEU A 30 -16.68 9.56 -5.54
C LEU A 30 -16.53 8.50 -4.43
N MET A 31 -17.54 8.33 -3.58
CA MET A 31 -17.59 7.28 -2.56
C MET A 31 -17.50 5.88 -3.18
N ILE A 32 -18.28 5.61 -4.23
CA ILE A 32 -18.24 4.31 -4.93
C ILE A 32 -16.87 4.09 -5.60
N LYS A 33 -16.35 5.10 -6.32
CA LYS A 33 -15.01 5.03 -6.93
C LYS A 33 -13.92 4.71 -5.89
N ALA A 34 -13.95 5.37 -4.74
CA ALA A 34 -12.99 5.11 -3.66
C ALA A 34 -13.12 3.69 -3.11
N SER A 35 -14.35 3.22 -2.86
CA SER A 35 -14.60 1.86 -2.36
C SER A 35 -14.11 0.77 -3.32
N THR A 36 -14.39 0.91 -4.62
CA THR A 36 -13.95 -0.06 -5.63
C THR A 36 -12.43 -0.08 -5.76
N LEU A 37 -11.79 1.09 -5.71
CA LEU A 37 -10.34 1.18 -5.81
C LEU A 37 -9.63 0.63 -4.55
N MET A 38 -10.24 0.79 -3.36
CA MET A 38 -9.74 0.17 -2.13
C MET A 38 -9.69 -1.36 -2.23
N GLU A 39 -10.75 -2.00 -2.72
CA GLU A 39 -10.78 -3.47 -2.91
C GLU A 39 -9.66 -3.95 -3.86
N THR A 40 -9.41 -3.17 -4.92
CA THR A 40 -8.32 -3.43 -5.86
C THR A 40 -6.96 -3.31 -5.16
N PHE A 41 -6.76 -2.29 -4.34
CA PHE A 41 -5.52 -2.12 -3.57
C PHE A 41 -5.32 -3.23 -2.54
N ASP A 42 -6.35 -3.63 -1.81
CA ASP A 42 -6.26 -4.72 -0.83
C ASP A 42 -5.82 -6.03 -1.49
N SER A 43 -6.36 -6.31 -2.69
CA SER A 43 -5.95 -7.46 -3.50
C SER A 43 -4.49 -7.38 -3.95
N GLN A 44 -4.04 -6.19 -4.39
CA GLN A 44 -2.64 -5.98 -4.79
C GLN A 44 -1.67 -6.08 -3.61
N VAL A 45 -2.05 -5.55 -2.45
CA VAL A 45 -1.26 -5.65 -1.21
C VAL A 45 -1.11 -7.11 -0.79
N ALA A 46 -2.17 -7.91 -0.84
CA ALA A 46 -2.11 -9.34 -0.54
C ALA A 46 -1.13 -10.09 -1.47
N LEU A 47 -1.14 -9.76 -2.76
CA LEU A 47 -0.19 -10.33 -3.73
C LEU A 47 1.26 -9.92 -3.43
N LEU A 48 1.50 -8.66 -3.08
CA LEU A 48 2.83 -8.19 -2.70
C LEU A 48 3.32 -8.82 -1.39
N TYR A 49 2.46 -9.09 -0.41
CA TYR A 49 2.86 -9.82 0.80
C TYR A 49 3.30 -11.27 0.47
N LYS A 50 2.63 -11.91 -0.50
CA LYS A 50 3.07 -13.22 -1.00
C LYS A 50 4.44 -13.11 -1.70
N GLU A 51 4.62 -12.10 -2.56
CA GLU A 51 5.89 -11.85 -3.23
C GLU A 51 7.03 -11.56 -2.25
N LEU A 52 6.74 -10.78 -1.20
CA LEU A 52 7.67 -10.45 -0.13
C LEU A 52 8.16 -11.72 0.57
N ALA A 53 7.25 -12.64 0.90
CA ALA A 53 7.62 -13.91 1.54
C ALA A 53 8.59 -14.72 0.69
N PHE A 54 8.39 -14.78 -0.63
CA PHE A 54 9.32 -15.45 -1.54
C PHE A 54 10.67 -14.73 -1.66
N ALA A 55 10.64 -13.40 -1.78
CA ALA A 55 11.85 -12.58 -1.83
C ALA A 55 12.70 -12.75 -0.56
N GLU A 56 12.06 -12.73 0.62
CA GLU A 56 12.74 -12.95 1.89
C GLU A 56 13.33 -14.35 2.00
N GLN A 57 12.60 -15.38 1.56
CA GLN A 57 13.11 -16.75 1.56
C GLN A 57 14.35 -16.87 0.66
N LYS A 58 14.31 -16.28 -0.53
CA LYS A 58 15.44 -16.27 -1.47
C LYS A 58 16.64 -15.51 -0.90
N ALA A 59 16.42 -14.32 -0.35
CA ALA A 59 17.50 -13.51 0.25
C ALA A 59 18.16 -14.23 1.43
N LYS A 60 17.38 -14.89 2.29
CA LYS A 60 17.91 -15.71 3.39
C LYS A 60 18.72 -16.90 2.88
N ALA A 61 18.25 -17.59 1.84
CA ALA A 61 18.96 -18.71 1.24
C ALA A 61 20.31 -18.27 0.63
N THR A 62 20.31 -17.20 -0.17
CA THR A 62 21.52 -16.62 -0.75
C THR A 62 22.50 -16.17 0.33
N THR A 63 22.01 -15.51 1.38
CA THR A 63 22.85 -15.08 2.51
C THR A 63 23.49 -16.29 3.21
N ALA A 64 22.74 -17.37 3.43
CA ALA A 64 23.25 -18.57 4.08
C ALA A 64 24.30 -19.29 3.23
N GLU A 65 24.07 -19.42 1.92
CA GLU A 65 25.01 -19.98 0.96
C GLU A 65 26.34 -19.20 0.98
N LYS A 66 26.28 -17.88 0.75
CA LYS A 66 27.45 -17.00 0.75
C LYS A 66 28.17 -16.96 2.09
N SER A 67 27.44 -16.91 3.21
CA SER A 67 28.03 -16.95 4.56
C SER A 67 28.87 -18.21 4.75
N SER A 68 28.38 -19.35 4.29
CA SER A 68 29.10 -20.63 4.36
C SER A 68 30.33 -20.69 3.44
N GLU A 69 30.29 -20.02 2.28
CA GLU A 69 31.44 -19.90 1.38
C GLU A 69 32.57 -19.06 1.99
N PHE A 70 32.24 -17.98 2.72
CA PHE A 70 33.22 -17.10 3.34
C PHE A 70 33.85 -17.69 4.60
N SER A 71 33.11 -18.45 5.41
CA SER A 71 33.65 -19.02 6.63
C SER A 71 32.82 -20.17 7.22
N ASN A 72 33.52 -21.14 7.81
CA ASN A 72 32.90 -22.13 8.70
C ASN A 72 32.42 -21.52 10.04
N LYS A 73 32.77 -20.25 10.34
CA LYS A 73 32.25 -19.51 11.48
C LYS A 73 31.15 -18.55 11.01
N VAL A 74 29.91 -18.86 11.37
CA VAL A 74 28.70 -18.12 10.98
C VAL A 74 28.85 -16.60 11.17
N THR A 75 29.35 -16.15 12.32
CA THR A 75 29.49 -14.71 12.59
C THR A 75 30.50 -13.98 11.71
N VAL A 76 31.48 -14.68 11.16
CA VAL A 76 32.47 -14.12 10.23
C VAL A 76 31.89 -14.12 8.82
N GLY A 77 31.26 -15.23 8.41
CA GLY A 77 30.55 -15.32 7.13
C GLY A 77 29.47 -14.26 6.98
N ASP A 78 28.64 -14.08 8.00
CA ASP A 78 27.55 -13.08 8.00
C ASP A 78 28.05 -11.63 7.90
N ARG A 79 29.28 -11.34 8.33
CA ARG A 79 29.86 -10.00 8.16
C ARG A 79 30.27 -9.75 6.71
N HIS A 80 30.73 -10.78 6.02
CA HIS A 80 31.14 -10.68 4.62
C HIS A 80 29.94 -10.58 3.67
N THR A 81 28.82 -11.24 4.01
CA THR A 81 27.59 -11.14 3.21
C THR A 81 26.97 -9.74 3.21
N LEU A 82 27.24 -8.91 4.22
CA LEU A 82 26.77 -7.51 4.24
C LEU A 82 27.32 -6.67 3.08
N SER A 83 28.50 -7.03 2.58
CA SER A 83 29.16 -6.36 1.45
C SER A 83 29.12 -7.19 0.16
N ASP A 84 28.53 -8.39 0.20
CA ASP A 84 28.44 -9.28 -0.94
C ASP A 84 27.38 -8.78 -1.93
N PRO A 85 27.72 -8.56 -3.22
CA PRO A 85 26.78 -8.02 -4.19
C PRO A 85 25.51 -8.86 -4.37
N ASP A 86 25.63 -10.19 -4.37
CA ASP A 86 24.49 -11.10 -4.58
C ASP A 86 23.53 -11.02 -3.39
N CYS A 87 24.07 -10.95 -2.17
CA CYS A 87 23.28 -10.75 -0.97
C CYS A 87 22.61 -9.37 -0.95
N GLN A 88 23.33 -8.30 -1.33
CA GLN A 88 22.77 -6.95 -1.39
C GLN A 88 21.64 -6.85 -2.42
N GLU A 89 21.81 -7.43 -3.60
CA GLU A 89 20.77 -7.46 -4.63
C GLU A 89 19.52 -8.20 -4.13
N ALA A 90 19.69 -9.37 -3.50
CA ALA A 90 18.57 -10.13 -2.97
C ALA A 90 17.79 -9.37 -1.88
N TRP A 91 18.48 -8.68 -0.98
CA TRP A 91 17.84 -7.83 0.04
C TRP A 91 17.26 -6.54 -0.52
N ALA A 92 17.81 -6.00 -1.62
CA ALA A 92 17.22 -4.86 -2.32
C ALA A 92 15.84 -5.21 -2.88
N MET A 93 15.65 -6.41 -3.46
CA MET A 93 14.33 -6.88 -3.90
C MET A 93 13.31 -6.92 -2.75
N VAL A 94 13.72 -7.41 -1.57
CA VAL A 94 12.87 -7.41 -0.37
C VAL A 94 12.45 -5.98 -0.02
N ALA A 95 13.40 -5.03 -0.02
CA ALA A 95 13.13 -3.64 0.29
C ALA A 95 12.20 -2.97 -0.74
N GLU A 96 12.33 -3.27 -2.03
CA GLU A 96 11.46 -2.76 -3.09
C GLU A 96 10.01 -3.24 -2.94
N VAL A 97 9.81 -4.52 -2.61
CA VAL A 97 8.46 -5.06 -2.36
C VAL A 97 7.85 -4.41 -1.11
N GLN A 98 8.62 -4.29 -0.02
CA GLN A 98 8.16 -3.61 1.19
C GLN A 98 7.79 -2.14 0.92
N TYR A 99 8.58 -1.44 0.12
CA TYR A 99 8.29 -0.07 -0.28
C TYR A 99 6.97 0.01 -1.06
N SER A 100 6.75 -0.91 -2.01
CA SER A 100 5.52 -0.99 -2.80
C SER A 100 4.28 -1.25 -1.93
N ILE A 101 4.38 -2.14 -0.94
CA ILE A 101 3.32 -2.38 0.05
C ILE A 101 2.97 -1.09 0.79
N ARG A 102 3.98 -0.39 1.34
CA ARG A 102 3.76 0.85 2.11
C ARG A 102 3.07 1.93 1.29
N LEU A 103 3.41 2.07 0.01
CA LEU A 103 2.77 3.02 -0.89
C LEU A 103 1.28 2.70 -1.08
N LEU A 104 0.95 1.43 -1.36
CA LEU A 104 -0.43 1.01 -1.54
C LEU A 104 -1.24 1.14 -0.25
N GLU A 105 -0.69 0.77 0.90
CA GLU A 105 -1.37 0.93 2.19
C GLU A 105 -1.64 2.41 2.52
N ALA A 106 -0.69 3.31 2.22
CA ALA A 106 -0.89 4.74 2.38
C ALA A 106 -1.99 5.26 1.43
N ALA A 107 -2.03 4.75 0.19
CA ALA A 107 -3.07 5.08 -0.78
C ALA A 107 -4.45 4.56 -0.34
N SER A 108 -4.55 3.32 0.17
CA SER A 108 -5.78 2.76 0.74
C SER A 108 -6.29 3.58 1.93
N LYS A 109 -5.41 4.03 2.83
CA LYS A 109 -5.79 4.92 3.95
C LYS A 109 -6.40 6.23 3.45
N PHE A 110 -5.83 6.82 2.40
CA PHE A 110 -6.40 8.01 1.78
C PHE A 110 -7.80 7.74 1.20
N LEU A 111 -7.96 6.66 0.43
CA LEU A 111 -9.26 6.30 -0.16
C LEU A 111 -10.31 6.00 0.92
N ASN A 112 -9.91 5.38 2.02
CA ASN A 112 -10.80 5.12 3.15
C ASN A 112 -11.33 6.42 3.78
N ARG A 113 -10.46 7.42 3.93
CA ARG A 113 -10.89 8.77 4.35
C ARG A 113 -11.88 9.38 3.35
N VAL A 114 -11.57 9.34 2.06
CA VAL A 114 -12.48 9.85 1.01
C VAL A 114 -13.84 9.17 1.09
N TYR A 115 -13.86 7.83 1.22
CA TYR A 115 -15.09 7.07 1.34
C TYR A 115 -15.95 7.54 2.52
N PHE A 116 -15.38 7.65 3.72
CA PHE A 116 -16.14 8.06 4.90
C PHE A 116 -16.59 9.52 4.84
N ASP A 117 -15.74 10.43 4.36
CA ASP A 117 -16.09 11.84 4.22
C ASP A 117 -17.26 12.01 3.23
N MET A 118 -17.19 11.33 2.09
CA MET A 118 -18.26 11.38 1.08
C MET A 118 -19.53 10.69 1.56
N LYS A 119 -19.42 9.56 2.28
CA LYS A 119 -20.56 8.89 2.91
C LYS A 119 -21.29 9.82 3.87
N ASN A 120 -20.55 10.58 4.69
CA ASN A 120 -21.13 11.54 5.62
C ASN A 120 -21.80 12.71 4.91
N ASN A 121 -21.19 13.23 3.83
CA ASN A 121 -21.79 14.27 2.99
C ASN A 121 -23.13 13.80 2.38
N VAL A 122 -23.17 12.58 1.83
CA VAL A 122 -24.41 11.98 1.29
C VAL A 122 -25.47 11.80 2.38
N ALA A 123 -25.08 11.34 3.58
CA ALA A 123 -25.99 11.15 4.69
C ALA A 123 -26.61 12.48 5.16
N PHE A 124 -25.78 13.53 5.29
CA PHE A 124 -26.22 14.87 5.67
C PHE A 124 -27.27 15.43 4.71
N ASN A 125 -27.05 15.32 3.40
CA ASN A 125 -28.01 15.76 2.38
C ASN A 125 -29.32 14.96 2.36
N ARG A 126 -29.35 13.78 3.00
CA ARG A 126 -30.58 12.98 3.18
C ARG A 126 -31.31 13.30 4.50
N GLY A 127 -30.85 14.31 5.25
CA GLY A 127 -31.42 14.68 6.54
C GLY A 127 -30.98 13.77 7.70
N VAL A 128 -29.93 12.96 7.51
CA VAL A 128 -29.35 12.16 8.60
C VAL A 128 -28.35 13.05 9.37
N PRO A 129 -28.46 13.18 10.70
CA PRO A 129 -27.50 13.95 11.50
C PRO A 129 -26.07 13.43 11.30
N ARG A 130 -25.08 14.33 11.21
CA ARG A 130 -23.67 13.92 11.26
C ARG A 130 -23.42 13.22 12.60
N TYR A 131 -22.64 12.14 12.63
CA TYR A 131 -22.23 11.49 13.88
C TYR A 131 -21.69 12.59 14.81
N GLU A 132 -22.41 12.86 15.89
CA GLU A 132 -22.07 13.93 16.83
C GLU A 132 -20.65 13.70 17.35
N GLN A 133 -19.76 14.68 17.11
CA GLN A 133 -18.61 14.86 17.98
C GLN A 133 -19.20 15.32 19.31
N LYS A 134 -19.36 14.40 20.26
CA LYS A 134 -19.57 14.77 21.65
C LYS A 134 -18.32 15.54 22.08
N GLU A 135 -18.49 16.83 22.34
CA GLU A 135 -17.54 17.66 23.07
C GLU A 135 -17.25 17.09 24.47
#